data_AF-A0A4D7C1Q9-F1
#
_entry.id   AF-A0A4D7C1Q9-F1
#
_cell.length_a   1.000
_cell.length_b   1.000
_cell.length_c   1.000
_cell.angle_alpha   90.00
_cell.angle_beta   90.00
_cell.angle_gamma   90.00
#
_symmetry.space_group_name_H-M   'P 1'
#
loop_
_entity.id
_entity.type
_entity.pdbx_description
1 polymer ?
#
loop_
_entity_poly.entity_id
_entity_poly.type
_entity_poly.pdbx_seq_one_letter_code
_entity_poly.pdbx_strand_id
1 'polypeptide(L)'
;MSAAGKGATVYIIPTAADDPVKAGSDLAAAVKKAGGVPVVVPLAGRDLIKGGKNPFGADAQKMEDVAWVKSLIGGKAFLIADGNPDRLAKTLLSNETDDGPVLYAMHKAFEAGAAIGVIGDSVRVAGSGGFRKPRALSEMIRYSMQWELDFSFGLQLAPQKWFIDYGVGANGNLARLVLALANLSSSVGIGMDSRSIVVLDKEKIAFAGWAECFGQAPGGGESGIVRGRAVHGVGA
;
A
#
# COMPACT_ATOMS: atom_id res chain seq x y z
N MET A 1 -8.50 6.62 -18.32
CA MET A 1 -9.81 6.12 -17.83
C MET A 1 -9.57 5.45 -16.48
N SER A 2 -10.16 5.93 -15.38
CA SER A 2 -9.98 5.29 -14.07
C SER A 2 -10.80 4.00 -14.00
N ALA A 3 -10.19 2.88 -13.61
CA ALA A 3 -10.85 1.57 -13.48
C ALA A 3 -11.99 1.53 -12.43
N ALA A 4 -12.20 2.62 -11.68
CA ALA A 4 -13.26 2.82 -10.69
C ALA A 4 -14.33 3.85 -11.14
N GLY A 5 -14.81 3.74 -12.39
CA GLY A 5 -15.92 4.55 -12.88
C GLY A 5 -17.28 4.18 -12.25
N LYS A 6 -18.33 4.93 -12.57
CA LYS A 6 -19.70 4.61 -12.13
C LYS A 6 -20.07 3.18 -12.53
N GLY A 7 -20.57 2.40 -11.57
CA GLY A 7 -20.93 0.98 -11.73
C GLY A 7 -19.75 -0.01 -11.63
N ALA A 8 -18.51 0.47 -11.46
CA ALA A 8 -17.36 -0.42 -11.32
C ALA A 8 -17.38 -1.13 -9.96
N THR A 9 -17.15 -2.44 -9.97
CA THR A 9 -16.91 -3.22 -8.74
C THR A 9 -15.55 -2.86 -8.16
N VAL A 10 -15.53 -2.46 -6.89
CA VAL A 10 -14.30 -2.16 -6.14
C VAL A 10 -14.18 -3.11 -4.96
N TYR A 11 -13.15 -3.95 -4.98
CA TYR A 11 -12.83 -4.86 -3.88
C TYR A 11 -12.07 -4.11 -2.80
N ILE A 12 -12.63 -4.07 -1.59
CA ILE A 12 -12.05 -3.35 -0.46
C ILE A 12 -11.29 -4.34 0.41
N ILE A 13 -10.02 -4.04 0.69
CA ILE A 13 -9.12 -4.83 1.53
C ILE A 13 -8.94 -4.09 2.86
N PRO A 14 -9.75 -4.38 3.89
CA PRO A 14 -9.73 -3.65 5.15
C PRO A 14 -8.66 -4.17 6.14
N THR A 15 -7.88 -5.17 5.73
CA THR A 15 -6.99 -5.98 6.56
C THR A 15 -6.06 -5.20 7.49
N ALA A 16 -5.58 -4.04 7.04
CA ALA A 16 -4.64 -3.22 7.80
C ALA A 16 -5.29 -2.59 9.05
N ALA A 17 -6.60 -2.32 9.03
CA ALA A 17 -7.28 -1.56 10.07
C ALA A 17 -7.37 -2.33 11.40
N ASP A 18 -7.42 -1.60 12.52
CA ASP A 18 -7.65 -2.20 13.85
C ASP A 18 -9.09 -2.73 14.00
N ASP A 19 -10.04 -2.11 13.30
CA ASP A 19 -11.40 -2.59 13.11
C ASP A 19 -11.68 -2.75 11.60
N PRO A 20 -11.40 -3.93 11.02
CA PRO A 20 -11.53 -4.15 9.59
C PRO A 20 -13.00 -4.18 9.13
N VAL A 21 -13.94 -4.50 10.02
CA VAL A 21 -15.38 -4.47 9.68
C VAL A 21 -15.83 -3.02 9.52
N LYS A 22 -15.49 -2.17 10.48
CA LYS A 22 -15.82 -0.74 10.42
C LYS A 22 -15.12 -0.06 9.24
N ALA A 23 -13.81 -0.25 9.09
CA ALA A 23 -13.05 0.36 8.00
C ALA A 23 -13.55 -0.08 6.62
N GLY A 24 -13.88 -1.37 6.46
CA GLY A 24 -14.50 -1.89 5.24
C GLY A 24 -15.85 -1.25 4.94
N SER A 25 -16.70 -1.06 5.96
CA SER A 25 -18.00 -0.41 5.84
C SER A 25 -17.89 1.07 5.46
N ASP A 26 -17.00 1.82 6.11
CA ASP A 26 -16.77 3.24 5.83
C ASP A 26 -16.28 3.44 4.38
N LEU A 27 -15.33 2.62 3.94
CA LEU A 27 -14.85 2.66 2.54
C LEU A 27 -15.92 2.21 1.55
N ALA A 28 -16.74 1.22 1.90
CA ALA A 28 -17.85 0.78 1.05
C ALA A 28 -18.85 1.92 0.84
N ALA A 29 -19.18 2.68 1.91
CA ALA A 29 -20.02 3.86 1.81
C ALA A 29 -19.39 4.94 0.91
N ALA A 30 -18.08 5.18 1.02
CA ALA A 30 -17.36 6.13 0.17
C ALA A 30 -17.36 5.72 -1.31
N VAL A 31 -17.09 4.44 -1.61
CA VAL A 31 -17.16 3.89 -2.98
C VAL A 31 -18.57 4.02 -3.55
N LYS A 32 -19.59 3.68 -2.77
CA LYS A 32 -20.99 3.81 -3.20
C LYS A 32 -21.36 5.26 -3.48
N LYS A 33 -20.91 6.21 -2.64
CA LYS A 33 -21.09 7.65 -2.86
C LYS A 33 -20.40 8.13 -4.14
N ALA A 34 -19.26 7.55 -4.50
CA ALA A 34 -18.57 7.80 -5.77
C ALA A 34 -19.23 7.09 -6.97
N GLY A 35 -20.30 6.30 -6.76
CA GLY A 35 -21.05 5.61 -7.80
C GLY A 35 -20.52 4.22 -8.15
N GLY A 36 -19.56 3.67 -7.41
CA GLY A 36 -19.07 2.30 -7.57
C GLY A 36 -19.91 1.25 -6.81
N VAL A 37 -19.58 -0.01 -7.02
CA VAL A 37 -20.19 -1.17 -6.34
C VAL A 37 -19.14 -1.77 -5.37
N PRO A 38 -19.22 -1.49 -4.07
CA PRO A 38 -18.23 -1.99 -3.12
C PRO A 38 -18.43 -3.48 -2.83
N VAL A 39 -17.32 -4.21 -2.75
CA VAL A 39 -17.26 -5.59 -2.22
C VAL A 39 -16.19 -5.61 -1.14
N VAL A 40 -16.60 -5.74 0.13
CA VAL A 40 -15.65 -5.90 1.23
C VAL A 40 -15.12 -7.33 1.21
N VAL A 41 -13.80 -7.48 1.09
CA VAL A 41 -13.12 -8.76 1.24
C VAL A 41 -13.01 -9.06 2.74
N PRO A 42 -13.66 -10.12 3.27
CA PRO A 42 -13.70 -10.43 4.71
C PRO A 42 -12.38 -11.05 5.19
N LEU A 43 -11.27 -10.35 4.95
CA LEU A 43 -9.93 -10.73 5.37
C LEU A 43 -9.49 -9.82 6.52
N ALA A 44 -9.32 -10.41 7.70
CA ALA A 44 -8.81 -9.74 8.88
C ALA A 44 -7.33 -10.06 9.09
N GLY A 45 -6.61 -9.15 9.75
CA GLY A 45 -5.26 -9.43 10.24
C GLY A 45 -5.24 -10.62 11.19
N ARG A 46 -4.22 -11.49 11.07
CA ARG A 46 -4.09 -12.69 11.94
C ARG A 46 -4.05 -12.33 13.43
N ASP A 47 -3.45 -11.19 13.78
CA ASP A 47 -3.37 -10.66 15.15
C ASP A 47 -4.73 -10.24 15.74
N LEU A 48 -5.74 -10.04 14.89
CA LEU A 48 -7.09 -9.68 15.32
C LEU A 48 -7.97 -10.91 15.59
N ILE A 49 -7.54 -12.11 15.19
CA ILE A 49 -8.28 -13.36 15.41
C ILE A 49 -7.97 -13.85 16.83
N LYS A 50 -8.87 -13.56 17.78
CA LYS A 50 -8.67 -13.88 19.20
C LYS A 50 -9.54 -15.06 19.61
N GLY A 51 -8.92 -16.10 20.18
CA GLY A 51 -9.64 -17.31 20.63
C GLY A 51 -10.44 -17.98 19.51
N GLY A 52 -9.94 -17.95 18.27
CA GLY A 52 -10.62 -18.47 17.08
C GLY A 52 -11.74 -17.58 16.52
N LYS A 53 -12.01 -16.42 17.13
CA LYS A 53 -13.06 -15.50 16.66
C LYS A 53 -12.51 -14.52 15.63
N ASN A 54 -12.96 -14.67 14.39
CA ASN A 54 -12.68 -13.71 13.32
C ASN A 54 -13.65 -12.52 13.43
N PRO A 55 -13.19 -11.26 13.31
CA PRO A 55 -14.08 -10.09 13.37
C PRO A 55 -15.16 -10.08 12.28
N PHE A 56 -14.94 -10.74 11.15
CA PHE A 56 -15.96 -10.91 10.09
C PHE A 56 -16.97 -12.03 10.38
N GLY A 57 -16.85 -12.75 11.51
CA GLY A 57 -17.76 -13.84 11.86
C GLY A 57 -17.84 -14.91 10.77
N ALA A 58 -19.05 -15.28 10.37
CA ALA A 58 -19.29 -16.30 9.34
C ALA A 58 -18.79 -15.90 7.94
N ASP A 59 -18.72 -14.60 7.63
CA ASP A 59 -18.25 -14.14 6.31
C ASP A 59 -16.78 -14.49 6.06
N ALA A 60 -15.99 -14.71 7.12
CA ALA A 60 -14.60 -15.14 7.01
C ALA A 60 -14.44 -16.47 6.25
N GLN A 61 -15.46 -17.34 6.25
CA GLN A 61 -15.45 -18.62 5.53
C GLN A 61 -15.30 -18.45 4.01
N LYS A 62 -15.64 -17.28 3.45
CA LYS A 62 -15.38 -16.95 2.04
C LYS A 62 -13.90 -16.97 1.68
N MET A 63 -12.99 -16.76 2.66
CA MET A 63 -11.55 -16.84 2.42
C MET A 63 -11.05 -18.28 2.30
N GLU A 64 -11.84 -19.26 2.75
CA GLU A 64 -11.56 -20.68 2.62
C GLU A 64 -12.14 -21.25 1.31
N ASP A 65 -13.13 -20.55 0.72
CA ASP A 65 -13.69 -20.88 -0.59
C ASP A 65 -12.72 -20.48 -1.72
N VAL A 66 -12.09 -21.49 -2.31
CA VAL A 66 -11.15 -21.35 -3.43
C VAL A 66 -11.80 -20.66 -4.65
N ALA A 67 -13.07 -20.93 -4.93
CA ALA A 67 -13.76 -20.31 -6.07
C ALA A 67 -13.99 -18.82 -5.82
N TRP A 68 -14.36 -18.46 -4.59
CA TRP A 68 -14.52 -17.07 -4.20
C TRP A 68 -13.20 -16.30 -4.29
N VAL A 69 -12.12 -16.84 -3.74
CA VAL A 69 -10.79 -16.18 -3.81
C VAL A 69 -10.31 -16.06 -5.25
N LYS A 70 -10.48 -17.10 -6.08
CA LYS A 70 -10.14 -17.03 -7.51
C LYS A 70 -10.95 -15.99 -8.27
N SER A 71 -12.19 -15.70 -7.85
CA SER A 71 -13.01 -14.66 -8.49
C SER A 71 -12.37 -13.27 -8.42
N LEU A 72 -11.51 -13.02 -7.41
CA LEU A 72 -10.78 -11.76 -7.27
C LEU A 72 -9.84 -11.50 -8.43
N ILE A 73 -9.31 -12.53 -9.11
CA ILE A 73 -8.41 -12.37 -10.27
C ILE A 73 -9.07 -11.55 -11.40
N GLY A 74 -10.39 -11.67 -11.56
CA GLY A 74 -11.17 -10.91 -12.54
C GLY A 74 -11.46 -9.45 -12.15
N GLY A 75 -11.09 -9.05 -10.92
CA GLY A 75 -11.37 -7.73 -10.38
C GLY A 75 -10.72 -6.61 -11.19
N LYS A 76 -11.40 -5.45 -11.27
CA LYS A 76 -10.91 -4.28 -12.03
C LYS A 76 -10.39 -3.16 -11.14
N ALA A 77 -10.79 -3.14 -9.87
CA ALA A 77 -10.35 -2.15 -8.91
C ALA A 77 -10.26 -2.76 -7.51
N PHE A 78 -9.15 -2.48 -6.83
CA PHE A 78 -8.93 -2.81 -5.42
C PHE A 78 -8.63 -1.54 -4.64
N LEU A 79 -9.08 -1.50 -3.38
CA LEU A 79 -8.81 -0.41 -2.47
C LEU A 79 -8.38 -0.97 -1.11
N ILE A 80 -7.12 -0.74 -0.75
CA ILE A 80 -6.56 -1.16 0.53
C ILE A 80 -6.76 -0.03 1.55
N ALA A 81 -7.36 -0.38 2.69
CA ALA A 81 -7.62 0.55 3.77
C ALA A 81 -6.32 1.00 4.47
N ASP A 82 -6.40 2.16 5.13
CA ASP A 82 -5.40 2.63 6.06
C ASP A 82 -5.31 1.72 7.30
N GLY A 83 -4.14 1.69 7.95
CA GLY A 83 -3.96 0.95 9.20
C GLY A 83 -2.52 0.56 9.50
N ASN A 84 -2.32 -0.67 9.94
CA ASN A 84 -1.02 -1.20 10.28
C ASN A 84 -0.35 -1.88 9.07
N PRO A 85 0.78 -1.36 8.55
CA PRO A 85 1.48 -1.93 7.40
C PRO A 85 1.99 -3.35 7.66
N ASP A 86 2.45 -3.65 8.88
CA ASP A 86 2.92 -5.00 9.23
C ASP A 86 1.79 -6.01 9.28
N ARG A 87 0.63 -5.61 9.82
CA ARG A 87 -0.57 -6.45 9.80
C ARG A 87 -0.95 -6.80 8.37
N LEU A 88 -0.94 -5.79 7.50
CA LEU A 88 -1.27 -5.96 6.09
C LEU A 88 -0.28 -6.93 5.41
N ALA A 89 1.02 -6.66 5.49
CA ALA A 89 2.06 -7.49 4.87
C ALA A 89 2.02 -8.94 5.35
N LYS A 90 1.99 -9.16 6.68
CA LYS A 90 1.96 -10.50 7.28
C LYS A 90 0.70 -11.30 6.94
N THR A 91 -0.38 -10.62 6.57
CA THR A 91 -1.66 -11.28 6.24
C THR A 91 -1.78 -11.57 4.76
N LEU A 92 -1.33 -10.64 3.91
CA LEU A 92 -1.39 -10.77 2.45
C LEU A 92 -0.29 -11.65 1.87
N LEU A 93 0.84 -11.79 2.55
CA LEU A 93 1.89 -12.72 2.18
C LEU A 93 1.70 -14.08 2.88
N SER A 94 2.06 -15.15 2.18
CA SER A 94 2.12 -16.50 2.75
C SER A 94 3.41 -16.69 3.55
N ASN A 95 4.51 -16.10 3.10
CA ASN A 95 5.78 -15.96 3.82
C ASN A 95 6.41 -14.58 3.54
N GLU A 96 7.73 -14.41 3.64
CA GLU A 96 8.36 -13.10 3.46
C GLU A 96 8.35 -12.59 2.00
N THR A 97 8.28 -13.51 1.03
CA THR A 97 8.42 -13.20 -0.40
C THR A 97 7.25 -13.68 -1.24
N ASP A 98 6.50 -14.66 -0.75
CA ASP A 98 5.49 -15.35 -1.54
C ASP A 98 4.10 -14.80 -1.24
N ASP A 99 3.36 -14.52 -2.31
CA ASP A 99 1.99 -14.06 -2.22
C ASP A 99 1.10 -15.05 -1.48
N GLY A 100 0.27 -14.53 -0.58
CA GLY A 100 -0.93 -15.22 -0.16
C GLY A 100 -2.01 -15.18 -1.26
N PRO A 101 -3.08 -15.98 -1.14
CA PRO A 101 -4.07 -16.13 -2.21
C PRO A 101 -4.73 -14.81 -2.67
N VAL A 102 -4.97 -13.89 -1.74
CA VAL A 102 -5.56 -12.58 -2.05
C VAL A 102 -4.55 -11.66 -2.75
N LEU A 103 -3.29 -11.62 -2.30
CA LEU A 103 -2.26 -10.81 -2.95
C LEU A 103 -1.96 -11.32 -4.36
N TYR A 104 -1.86 -12.64 -4.51
CA TYR A 104 -1.71 -13.29 -5.81
C TYR A 104 -2.83 -12.88 -6.77
N ALA A 105 -4.08 -12.91 -6.30
CA ALA A 105 -5.22 -12.50 -7.12
C ALA A 105 -5.17 -11.01 -7.49
N MET A 106 -4.72 -10.14 -6.57
CA MET A 106 -4.52 -8.71 -6.84
C MET A 106 -3.42 -8.48 -7.88
N HIS A 107 -2.29 -9.16 -7.79
CA HIS A 107 -1.22 -9.07 -8.79
C HIS A 107 -1.70 -9.55 -10.15
N LYS A 108 -2.39 -10.69 -10.23
CA LYS A 108 -2.97 -11.17 -11.50
C LYS A 108 -3.99 -10.21 -12.10
N ALA A 109 -4.82 -9.60 -11.26
CA ALA A 109 -5.73 -8.57 -11.73
C ALA A 109 -4.98 -7.32 -12.22
N PHE A 110 -3.93 -6.89 -11.52
CA PHE A 110 -3.09 -5.74 -11.90
C PHE A 110 -2.33 -5.98 -13.21
N GLU A 111 -1.74 -7.16 -13.40
CA GLU A 111 -1.16 -7.62 -14.67
C GLU A 111 -2.19 -7.53 -15.82
N ALA A 112 -3.47 -7.80 -15.53
CA ALA A 112 -4.59 -7.68 -16.46
C ALA A 112 -5.19 -6.26 -16.58
N GLY A 113 -4.54 -5.25 -15.98
CA GLY A 113 -4.93 -3.84 -16.08
C GLY A 113 -5.90 -3.35 -15.01
N ALA A 114 -6.05 -4.07 -13.89
CA ALA A 114 -6.78 -3.55 -12.73
C ALA A 114 -6.04 -2.37 -12.09
N ALA A 115 -6.80 -1.50 -11.41
CA ALA A 115 -6.21 -0.47 -10.56
C ALA A 115 -6.17 -0.93 -9.10
N ILE A 116 -5.09 -0.56 -8.38
CA ILE A 116 -4.96 -0.81 -6.95
C ILE A 116 -4.71 0.54 -6.26
N GLY A 117 -5.65 0.95 -5.41
CA GLY A 117 -5.49 2.08 -4.51
C GLY A 117 -5.03 1.61 -3.14
N VAL A 118 -4.11 2.36 -2.52
CA VAL A 118 -3.62 2.09 -1.16
C VAL A 118 -3.69 3.40 -0.37
N ILE A 119 -4.25 3.35 0.84
CA ILE A 119 -4.50 4.55 1.65
C ILE A 119 -3.59 4.56 2.87
N GLY A 120 -3.08 5.75 3.20
CA GLY A 120 -2.50 6.04 4.50
C GLY A 120 -1.23 5.24 4.82
N ASP A 121 -1.15 4.78 6.05
CA ASP A 121 0.00 4.06 6.57
C ASP A 121 0.29 2.75 5.83
N SER A 122 -0.73 2.14 5.21
CA SER A 122 -0.61 0.93 4.39
C SER A 122 0.23 1.12 3.14
N VAL A 123 0.41 2.36 2.66
CA VAL A 123 1.24 2.64 1.47
C VAL A 123 2.70 2.23 1.69
N ARG A 124 3.16 2.20 2.95
CA ARG A 124 4.54 1.85 3.30
C ARG A 124 4.99 0.46 2.88
N VAL A 125 4.05 -0.44 2.62
CA VAL A 125 4.34 -1.80 2.16
C VAL A 125 3.98 -2.00 0.69
N ALA A 126 3.63 -0.96 -0.06
CA ALA A 126 3.28 -1.10 -1.48
C ALA A 126 4.48 -1.42 -2.38
N GLY A 127 5.71 -1.10 -1.95
CA GLY A 127 6.94 -1.30 -2.71
C GLY A 127 7.48 -2.74 -2.71
N SER A 128 8.72 -2.90 -3.20
CA SER A 128 9.47 -4.18 -3.13
C SER A 128 9.89 -4.53 -1.71
N GLY A 129 10.14 -3.52 -0.88
CA GLY A 129 10.27 -3.65 0.57
C GLY A 129 9.22 -2.79 1.26
N GLY A 130 9.06 -3.02 2.56
CA GLY A 130 8.10 -2.31 3.39
C GLY A 130 8.76 -1.50 4.49
N PHE A 131 8.13 -0.40 4.92
CA PHE A 131 8.45 0.26 6.18
C PHE A 131 7.39 -0.07 7.23
N ARG A 132 7.84 -0.37 8.45
CA ARG A 132 6.95 -0.40 9.62
C ARG A 132 6.49 1.01 9.96
N LYS A 133 5.50 1.12 10.85
CA LYS A 133 5.17 2.42 11.44
C LYS A 133 6.43 3.00 12.10
N PRO A 134 6.70 4.30 11.92
CA PRO A 134 7.90 4.90 12.49
C PRO A 134 7.84 4.86 14.01
N ARG A 135 8.99 4.58 14.61
CA ARG A 135 9.23 4.77 16.04
C ARG A 135 9.16 6.25 16.40
N ALA A 136 9.10 6.56 17.70
CA ALA A 136 9.13 7.95 18.14
C ALA A 136 10.44 8.62 17.68
N LEU A 137 10.39 9.92 17.35
CA LEU A 137 11.57 10.67 16.88
C LEU A 137 12.75 10.56 17.86
N SER A 138 12.47 10.55 19.17
CA SER A 138 13.49 10.35 20.21
C SER A 138 14.20 9.00 20.12
N GLU A 139 13.48 7.94 19.74
CA GLU A 139 14.05 6.60 19.55
C GLU A 139 14.86 6.53 18.25
N MET A 140 14.38 7.16 17.18
CA MET A 140 15.11 7.26 15.91
C MET A 140 16.43 8.02 16.09
N ILE A 141 16.44 9.12 16.86
CA ILE A 141 17.68 9.85 17.18
C ILE A 141 18.62 9.00 18.03
N ARG A 142 18.10 8.27 19.02
CA ARG A 142 18.92 7.50 19.96
C ARG A 142 19.53 6.25 19.34
N TYR A 143 18.76 5.54 18.53
CA TYR A 143 19.13 4.21 18.03
C TYR A 143 19.39 4.16 16.53
N SER A 144 19.27 5.30 15.83
CA SER A 144 19.26 5.36 14.36
C SER A 144 18.21 4.42 13.76
N MET A 145 18.24 4.26 12.45
CA MET A 145 17.48 3.24 11.74
C MET A 145 18.00 1.84 12.09
N GLN A 146 17.09 0.93 12.38
CA GLN A 146 17.35 -0.48 12.71
C GLN A 146 16.56 -1.34 11.73
N TRP A 147 17.24 -2.22 10.98
CA TRP A 147 16.62 -2.92 9.86
C TRP A 147 15.44 -3.79 10.31
N GLU A 148 15.62 -4.52 11.41
CA GLU A 148 14.65 -5.46 11.96
C GLU A 148 13.42 -4.76 12.55
N LEU A 149 13.60 -3.52 13.03
CA LEU A 149 12.56 -2.74 13.73
C LEU A 149 11.85 -1.74 12.83
N ASP A 150 12.46 -1.31 11.73
CA ASP A 150 11.92 -0.25 10.87
C ASP A 150 11.46 -0.76 9.50
N PHE A 151 11.90 -1.95 9.07
CA PHE A 151 11.47 -2.57 7.82
C PHE A 151 10.50 -3.74 7.99
N SER A 152 9.71 -3.91 6.95
CA SER A 152 8.75 -4.98 6.73
C SER A 152 8.91 -5.52 5.31
N PHE A 153 8.14 -6.55 4.97
CA PHE A 153 8.08 -7.08 3.62
C PHE A 153 7.20 -6.19 2.74
N GLY A 154 7.59 -6.07 1.47
CA GLY A 154 6.82 -5.36 0.46
C GLY A 154 5.78 -6.25 -0.19
N LEU A 155 4.68 -5.64 -0.62
CA LEU A 155 3.58 -6.26 -1.35
C LEU A 155 3.79 -6.23 -2.86
N GLN A 156 4.87 -5.61 -3.35
CA GLN A 156 5.24 -5.56 -4.77
C GLN A 156 4.10 -5.01 -5.67
N LEU A 157 3.36 -4.01 -5.16
CA LEU A 157 2.30 -3.30 -5.88
C LEU A 157 2.85 -2.14 -6.73
N ALA A 158 4.09 -1.74 -6.48
CA ALA A 158 4.86 -0.78 -7.26
C ALA A 158 5.97 -1.50 -8.06
N PRO A 159 6.58 -0.84 -9.06
CA PRO A 159 7.69 -1.42 -9.82
C PRO A 159 8.82 -1.94 -8.93
N GLN A 160 9.54 -2.95 -9.43
CA GLN A 160 10.64 -3.56 -8.69
C GLN A 160 11.70 -2.51 -8.29
N LYS A 161 12.25 -2.65 -7.08
CA LYS A 161 13.21 -1.73 -6.44
C LYS A 161 12.65 -0.36 -6.05
N TRP A 162 11.33 -0.24 -5.98
CA TRP A 162 10.70 0.97 -5.46
C TRP A 162 10.39 0.82 -3.98
N PHE A 163 10.77 1.83 -3.20
CA PHE A 163 10.53 1.94 -1.77
C PHE A 163 9.68 3.17 -1.53
N ILE A 164 8.58 3.02 -0.80
CA ILE A 164 7.61 4.08 -0.61
C ILE A 164 7.42 4.29 0.90
N ASP A 165 7.60 5.51 1.37
CA ASP A 165 7.28 5.90 2.74
C ASP A 165 6.21 7.00 2.76
N TYR A 166 5.37 6.95 3.78
CA TYR A 166 4.19 7.80 3.96
C TYR A 166 4.36 8.73 5.16
N GLY A 167 3.75 9.91 5.10
CA GLY A 167 3.85 10.93 6.15
C GLY A 167 5.27 11.49 6.30
N VAL A 168 6.01 11.68 5.19
CA VAL A 168 7.43 12.07 5.24
C VAL A 168 7.71 13.44 5.86
N GLY A 169 6.70 14.31 5.97
CA GLY A 169 6.79 15.57 6.71
C GLY A 169 6.84 15.40 8.24
N ALA A 170 6.60 14.18 8.76
CA ALA A 170 6.57 13.87 10.19
C ALA A 170 7.63 12.81 10.56
N ASN A 171 8.05 12.83 11.83
CA ASN A 171 8.77 11.76 12.52
C ASN A 171 10.08 11.24 11.86
N GLY A 172 10.76 12.03 11.03
CA GLY A 172 12.03 11.62 10.42
C GLY A 172 11.90 10.55 9.33
N ASN A 173 10.68 10.31 8.83
CA ASN A 173 10.38 9.32 7.79
C ASN A 173 11.17 9.57 6.49
N LEU A 174 11.39 10.84 6.13
CA LEU A 174 12.25 11.18 5.00
C LEU A 174 13.70 10.69 5.20
N ALA A 175 14.24 10.89 6.40
CA ALA A 175 15.62 10.52 6.71
C ALA A 175 15.81 9.00 6.65
N ARG A 176 14.86 8.22 7.19
CA ARG A 176 14.94 6.74 7.11
C ARG A 176 14.77 6.23 5.68
N LEU A 177 13.96 6.88 4.85
CA LEU A 177 13.86 6.55 3.43
C LEU A 177 15.20 6.80 2.72
N VAL A 178 15.84 7.95 2.96
CA VAL A 178 17.16 8.26 2.38
C VAL A 178 18.21 7.26 2.85
N LEU A 179 18.23 6.90 4.14
CA LEU A 179 19.13 5.89 4.68
C LEU A 179 18.87 4.50 4.08
N ALA A 180 17.61 4.12 3.89
CA ALA A 180 17.25 2.89 3.18
C ALA A 180 17.87 2.87 1.77
N LEU A 181 17.63 3.93 0.99
CA LEU A 181 18.16 4.03 -0.37
C LEU A 181 19.69 4.06 -0.43
N ALA A 182 20.35 4.68 0.55
CA ALA A 182 21.81 4.67 0.62
C ALA A 182 22.38 3.26 0.79
N ASN A 183 21.64 2.36 1.44
CA ASN A 183 22.01 0.96 1.64
C ASN A 183 21.49 0.02 0.53
N LEU A 184 20.61 0.50 -0.36
CA LEU A 184 19.92 -0.30 -1.37
C LEU A 184 20.28 0.20 -2.78
N SER A 185 21.21 -0.49 -3.43
CA SER A 185 21.71 -0.09 -4.75
C SER A 185 20.61 -0.08 -5.82
N SER A 186 20.60 0.96 -6.67
CA SER A 186 19.67 1.09 -7.82
C SER A 186 18.19 1.05 -7.44
N SER A 187 17.83 1.73 -6.35
CA SER A 187 16.44 1.84 -5.88
C SER A 187 15.86 3.24 -6.11
N VAL A 188 14.54 3.30 -6.26
CA VAL A 188 13.76 4.54 -6.28
C VAL A 188 13.02 4.68 -4.96
N GLY A 189 13.15 5.82 -4.30
CA GLY A 189 12.44 6.14 -3.09
C GLY A 189 11.37 7.20 -3.32
N ILE A 190 10.15 6.94 -2.86
CA ILE A 190 9.06 7.91 -2.88
C ILE A 190 8.67 8.23 -1.44
N GLY A 191 8.90 9.49 -1.06
CA GLY A 191 8.38 10.06 0.16
C GLY A 191 7.10 10.83 -0.13
N MET A 192 5.98 10.43 0.44
CA MET A 192 4.69 11.13 0.27
C MET A 192 4.16 11.69 1.60
N ASP A 193 3.63 12.91 1.58
CA ASP A 193 2.85 13.45 2.70
C ASP A 193 1.45 12.83 2.78
N SER A 194 0.84 12.96 3.95
CA SER A 194 -0.51 12.55 4.29
C SER A 194 -1.61 13.07 3.35
N ARG A 195 -1.40 14.21 2.67
CA ARG A 195 -2.38 14.84 1.76
C ARG A 195 -2.03 14.66 0.29
N SER A 196 -1.22 13.66 -0.03
CA SER A 196 -0.69 13.45 -1.36
C SER A 196 -1.18 12.16 -1.99
N ILE A 197 -1.30 12.18 -3.30
CA ILE A 197 -1.58 11.01 -4.13
C ILE A 197 -0.42 10.86 -5.10
N VAL A 198 0.07 9.64 -5.22
CA VAL A 198 0.99 9.22 -6.29
C VAL A 198 0.26 8.23 -7.16
N VAL A 199 0.26 8.49 -8.46
CA VAL A 199 -0.30 7.60 -9.46
C VAL A 199 0.85 7.01 -10.26
N LEU A 200 0.91 5.69 -10.28
CA LEU A 200 1.84 4.92 -11.08
C LEU A 200 1.06 4.30 -12.24
N ASP A 201 1.43 4.64 -13.46
CA ASP A 201 0.85 4.06 -14.68
C ASP A 201 1.97 3.63 -15.62
N LYS A 202 2.29 2.34 -15.61
CA LYS A 202 3.42 1.76 -16.33
C LYS A 202 4.72 2.48 -15.96
N GLU A 203 5.31 3.22 -16.89
CA GLU A 203 6.54 3.99 -16.70
C GLU A 203 6.29 5.45 -16.30
N LYS A 204 5.02 5.84 -16.13
CA LYS A 204 4.64 7.21 -15.77
C LYS A 204 4.38 7.31 -14.28
N ILE A 205 4.88 8.39 -13.72
CA ILE A 205 4.59 8.81 -12.35
C ILE A 205 3.92 10.18 -12.39
N ALA A 206 2.81 10.31 -11.68
CA ALA A 206 2.13 11.58 -11.47
C ALA A 206 1.92 11.81 -9.97
N PHE A 207 2.04 13.07 -9.57
CA PHE A 207 1.88 13.52 -8.19
C PHE A 207 0.72 14.51 -8.10
N ALA A 208 -0.08 14.39 -7.07
CA ALA A 208 -0.99 15.44 -6.61
C ALA A 208 -0.73 15.68 -5.13
N GLY A 209 -0.50 16.93 -4.73
CA GLY A 209 -0.07 17.28 -3.38
C GLY A 209 1.45 17.41 -3.24
N TRP A 210 1.97 17.13 -2.04
CA TRP A 210 3.40 17.19 -1.72
C TRP A 210 4.04 15.81 -1.62
N ALA A 211 4.94 15.52 -2.54
CA ALA A 211 5.70 14.28 -2.55
C ALA A 211 7.11 14.55 -3.08
N GLU A 212 8.06 13.82 -2.56
CA GLU A 212 9.47 13.86 -2.96
C GLU A 212 9.86 12.51 -3.54
N CYS A 213 10.53 12.54 -4.69
CA CYS A 213 11.05 11.34 -5.35
C CYS A 213 12.58 11.41 -5.39
N PHE A 214 13.22 10.33 -4.95
CA PHE A 214 14.66 10.15 -4.88
C PHE A 214 15.03 8.97 -5.76
N GLY A 215 16.00 9.14 -6.66
CA GLY A 215 16.56 8.04 -7.44
C GLY A 215 18.07 8.01 -7.32
N GLN A 216 18.65 6.80 -7.20
CA GLN A 216 20.05 6.58 -7.55
C GLN A 216 20.14 6.17 -9.02
N ALA A 217 20.87 6.93 -9.83
CA ALA A 217 21.19 6.52 -11.19
C ALA A 217 22.07 5.25 -11.17
N PRO A 218 21.90 4.32 -12.12
CA PRO A 218 22.81 3.18 -12.27
C PRO A 218 24.23 3.72 -12.54
N GLY A 219 25.20 3.37 -11.69
CA GLY A 219 26.62 3.71 -11.90
C GLY A 219 27.24 4.72 -10.92
N GLY A 220 26.57 5.10 -9.84
CA GLY A 220 27.18 5.89 -8.75
C GLY A 220 27.44 7.37 -9.09
N GLY A 221 27.00 7.86 -10.25
CA GLY A 221 27.06 9.26 -10.64
C GLY A 221 25.68 9.92 -10.54
N GLU A 222 25.59 10.95 -9.72
CA GLU A 222 24.46 11.87 -9.51
C GLU A 222 23.15 11.26 -8.98
N SER A 223 22.84 11.62 -7.73
CA SER A 223 21.49 11.49 -7.16
C SER A 223 20.63 12.63 -7.67
N GLY A 224 19.61 12.32 -8.47
CA GLY A 224 18.61 13.30 -8.90
C GLY A 224 17.49 13.40 -7.88
N ILE A 225 17.25 14.59 -7.32
CA ILE A 225 16.02 14.88 -6.58
C ILE A 225 15.03 15.49 -7.58
N VAL A 226 14.01 14.74 -7.96
CA VAL A 226 12.88 15.32 -8.69
C VAL A 226 11.91 15.88 -7.67
N ARG A 227 11.97 17.21 -7.45
CA ARG A 227 10.98 17.93 -6.64
C ARG A 227 9.79 18.29 -7.52
N GLY A 228 8.70 17.53 -7.39
CA GLY A 228 7.42 17.88 -8.00
C GLY A 228 6.56 18.67 -7.02
N ARG A 229 6.23 19.93 -7.33
CA ARG A 229 5.09 20.62 -6.73
C ARG A 229 3.98 20.59 -7.77
N ALA A 230 2.95 19.77 -7.57
CA ALA A 230 1.77 19.83 -8.42
C ALA A 230 0.99 21.11 -8.10
N VAL A 231 1.24 22.16 -8.88
CA VAL A 231 0.32 23.31 -8.97
C VAL A 231 -0.86 22.83 -9.81
N HIS A 232 -2.08 23.09 -9.34
CA HIS A 232 -3.31 22.77 -10.08
C HIS A 232 -3.17 23.19 -11.54
N GLY A 233 -3.23 22.21 -12.44
CA GLY A 233 -3.25 22.40 -13.87
C GLY A 233 -4.18 21.37 -14.48
N VAL A 234 -5.47 21.70 -14.53
CA VAL A 234 -6.38 21.11 -15.51
C VAL A 234 -5.88 21.61 -16.87
N GLY A 235 -5.43 20.70 -17.73
CA GLY A 235 -5.01 20.99 -19.09
C GLY A 235 -5.57 19.91 -20.01
N ALA A 236 -6.34 20.36 -20.99
CA ALA A 236 -7.25 19.64 -21.88
C ALA A 236 -6.63 18.50 -22.71
#